data_AF-A0A849IPQ3-F1
#
_entry.id   AF-A0A849IPQ3-F1
#
_cell.length_a   1.000
_cell.length_b   1.000
_cell.length_c   1.000
_cell.angle_alpha   90.00
_cell.angle_beta   90.00
_cell.angle_gamma   90.00
#
_symmetry.space_group_name_H-M   'P 1'
#
loop_
_entity.id
_entity.type
_entity.pdbx_description
1 polymer ?
#
loop_
_entity_poly.entity_id
_entity_poly.type
_entity_poly.pdbx_seq_one_letter_code
_entity_poly.pdbx_strand_id
1 'polypeptide(L)' 'GADDQHPSPAETAELETLLSAAGKTFDFHTYEGAGHAFFSTDRVSYRPEAANDGWARIFEFFARYLGG' A
#
# COMPACT_ATOMS: atom_id res chain seq x y z
N GLY A 1 -0.60 -6.06 2.34
CA GLY A 1 -0.48 -6.06 3.81
C GLY A 1 0.47 -7.17 4.21
N ALA A 2 0.97 -7.20 5.45
CA ALA A 2 1.97 -8.20 5.87
C ALA A 2 1.46 -9.64 5.78
N ASP A 3 0.15 -9.85 5.98
CA ASP A 3 -0.48 -11.17 5.95
C ASP A 3 -1.04 -11.52 4.55
N ASP A 4 -0.86 -10.63 3.56
CA ASP A 4 -1.34 -10.86 2.20
C ASP A 4 -0.45 -11.91 1.52
N GLN A 5 -1.07 -12.91 0.91
CA GLN A 5 -0.37 -13.94 0.16
C GLN A 5 -0.35 -13.64 -1.34
N HIS A 6 -1.22 -12.74 -1.82
CA HIS A 6 -1.40 -12.43 -3.23
C HIS A 6 -1.81 -10.96 -3.42
N PRO A 7 -0.84 -10.02 -3.55
CA PRO A 7 0.60 -10.26 -3.64
C PRO A 7 1.24 -10.55 -2.28
N SER A 8 2.23 -11.42 -2.27
CA SER A 8 3.07 -11.75 -1.12
C SER A 8 4.10 -10.62 -0.83
N PRO A 9 4.65 -10.56 0.40
CA PRO A 9 5.70 -9.59 0.74
C PRO A 9 6.94 -9.69 -0.16
N ALA A 10 7.29 -10.89 -0.61
CA ALA A 10 8.41 -11.11 -1.52
C ALA A 10 8.16 -10.48 -2.91
N GLU A 11 6.96 -10.65 -3.46
CA GLU A 11 6.57 -10.03 -4.73
C GLU A 11 6.53 -8.49 -4.63
N THR A 12 6.12 -7.94 -3.49
CA THR A 12 6.18 -6.48 -3.27
C THR A 12 7.62 -5.95 -3.19
N ALA A 13 8.55 -6.71 -2.59
CA ALA A 13 9.96 -6.34 -2.52
C ALA A 13 10.66 -6.42 -3.90
N GLU A 14 10.28 -7.41 -4.72
CA GLU A 14 10.72 -7.47 -6.12
C GLU A 14 10.23 -6.25 -6.90
N LEU A 15 8.96 -5.88 -6.75
CA LEU A 15 8.38 -4.71 -7.41
C LEU A 15 9.07 -3.40 -7.00
N GLU A 16 9.41 -3.23 -5.72
CA GLU A 16 10.20 -2.08 -5.23
C GLU A 16 11.55 -1.97 -5.94
N THR A 17 12.24 -3.10 -6.11
CA THR A 17 13.54 -3.14 -6.81
C THR A 17 13.38 -2.73 -8.28
N LEU A 18 12.35 -3.23 -8.97
CA LEU A 18 12.09 -2.92 -10.37
C LEU A 18 11.72 -1.44 -10.57
N LEU A 19 10.88 -0.88 -9.69
CA LEU A 19 10.49 0.53 -9.76
C LEU A 19 11.67 1.45 -9.47
N SER A 20 12.54 1.07 -8.53
CA SER A 20 13.80 1.77 -8.24
C SER A 20 14.72 1.79 -9.45
N ALA A 21 14.95 0.63 -10.06
CA ALA A 21 15.79 0.50 -11.25
C ALA A 21 15.24 1.29 -12.45
N ALA A 22 13.91 1.43 -12.55
CA ALA A 22 13.25 2.22 -13.59
C ALA A 22 13.16 3.73 -13.28
N GLY A 23 13.74 4.19 -12.15
CA GLY A 23 13.73 5.59 -11.75
C GLY A 23 12.33 6.15 -11.50
N LYS A 24 11.40 5.32 -11.04
CA LYS A 24 10.02 5.74 -10.74
C LYS A 24 9.94 6.39 -9.36
N THR A 25 9.02 7.34 -9.22
CA THR A 25 8.64 7.88 -7.92
C THR A 25 7.53 7.01 -7.35
N PHE A 26 7.76 6.41 -6.19
CA PHE A 26 6.82 5.54 -5.50
C PHE A 26 7.13 5.55 -3.99
N ASP A 27 6.20 5.04 -3.19
CA ASP A 27 6.38 4.77 -1.76
C ASP A 27 5.71 3.44 -1.42
N PHE A 28 6.36 2.59 -0.63
CA PHE A 28 5.85 1.29 -0.20
C PHE A 28 5.56 1.30 1.29
N HIS A 29 4.37 0.81 1.65
CA HIS A 29 3.97 0.66 3.04
C HIS A 29 3.36 -0.71 3.28
N THR A 30 3.90 -1.41 4.26
CA THR A 30 3.39 -2.71 4.71
C THR A 30 2.72 -2.52 6.07
N TYR A 31 1.51 -3.09 6.20
CA TYR A 31 0.70 -3.01 7.41
C TYR A 31 0.63 -4.37 8.08
N GLU A 32 1.10 -4.46 9.32
CA GLU A 32 0.99 -5.64 10.17
C GLU A 32 -0.48 -5.99 10.46
N GLY A 33 -0.83 -7.27 10.49
CA GLY A 33 -2.20 -7.74 10.76
C GLY A 33 -3.21 -7.50 9.63
N ALA A 34 -2.74 -7.03 8.47
CA ALA A 34 -3.56 -6.75 7.29
C ALA A 34 -3.26 -7.74 6.16
N GLY A 35 -4.30 -8.48 5.74
CA GLY A 35 -4.27 -9.36 4.57
C GLY A 35 -4.80 -8.69 3.30
N HIS A 36 -5.14 -9.50 2.30
CA HIS A 36 -5.69 -9.01 1.05
C HIS A 36 -6.97 -8.18 1.23
N ALA A 37 -7.13 -7.14 0.41
CA ALA A 37 -8.32 -6.30 0.36
C ALA A 37 -8.70 -5.63 1.71
N PHE A 38 -7.72 -5.29 2.55
CA PHE A 38 -7.96 -4.67 3.86
C PHE A 38 -8.61 -3.27 3.83
N PHE A 39 -8.70 -2.65 2.64
CA PHE A 39 -9.46 -1.41 2.39
C PHE A 39 -10.96 -1.63 2.18
N SER A 40 -11.42 -2.86 1.96
CA SER A 40 -12.81 -3.13 1.57
C SER A 40 -13.74 -3.11 2.79
N THR A 41 -14.42 -1.99 3.01
CA THR A 41 -15.28 -1.74 4.20
C THR A 41 -16.44 -2.73 4.39
N ASP A 42 -16.81 -3.46 3.34
CA ASP A 42 -17.88 -4.45 3.30
C ASP A 42 -17.40 -5.89 3.55
N ARG A 43 -16.10 -6.10 3.80
CA ARG A 43 -15.49 -7.43 3.95
C ARG A 43 -14.89 -7.66 5.33
N VAL A 44 -14.79 -8.93 5.73
CA VAL A 44 -14.14 -9.37 6.98
C VAL A 44 -12.64 -9.02 7.01
N SER A 45 -12.02 -8.87 5.84
CA SER A 45 -10.63 -8.45 5.71
C SER A 45 -10.41 -6.98 6.07
N TYR A 46 -11.46 -6.17 6.22
CA TYR A 46 -11.33 -4.75 6.52
C TYR A 46 -10.48 -4.52 7.77
N ARG A 47 -9.49 -3.62 7.66
CA ARG A 47 -8.65 -3.16 8.77
C ARG A 47 -8.74 -1.64 8.83
N PRO A 48 -9.63 -1.07 9.65
CA PRO A 48 -9.94 0.36 9.62
C PRO A 48 -8.71 1.24 9.87
N GLU A 49 -7.84 0.86 10.82
CA GLU A 49 -6.63 1.63 11.12
C GLU A 49 -5.66 1.66 9.93
N ALA A 50 -5.35 0.50 9.35
CA ALA A 50 -4.50 0.40 8.17
C ALA A 50 -5.11 1.08 6.93
N ALA A 51 -6.43 0.97 6.74
CA ALA A 51 -7.13 1.60 5.63
C ALA A 51 -7.14 3.14 5.76
N ASN A 52 -7.36 3.67 6.97
CA ASN A 52 -7.38 5.12 7.21
C ASN A 52 -5.98 5.73 7.04
N ASP A 53 -4.93 5.09 7.58
CA ASP A 53 -3.55 5.51 7.38
C ASP A 53 -3.16 5.43 5.89
N GLY A 54 -3.57 4.36 5.21
CA GLY A 54 -3.37 4.23 3.77
C GLY A 54 -4.07 5.31 2.95
N TRP A 55 -5.30 5.69 3.29
CA TRP A 55 -5.97 6.84 2.66
C TRP A 55 -5.25 8.16 2.91
N ALA A 56 -4.78 8.40 4.13
CA ALA A 56 -4.02 9.62 4.46
C ALA A 56 -2.75 9.73 3.58
N ARG A 57 -2.00 8.64 3.42
CA ARG A 57 -0.81 8.57 2.56
C ARG A 57 -1.12 8.78 1.08
N ILE A 58 -2.23 8.22 0.57
CA ILE A 58 -2.68 8.45 -0.82
C ILE A 58 -2.94 9.95 -1.04
N PHE A 59 -3.64 10.61 -0.12
CA PHE A 59 -3.90 12.04 -0.23
C PHE A 59 -2.63 12.88 -0.10
N GLU A 60 -1.71 12.53 0.80
CA GLU A 60 -0.41 13.19 0.93
C GLU A 60 0.40 13.08 -0.38
N PHE A 61 0.45 11.90 -0.98
CA PHE A 61 1.13 11.67 -2.25
C PHE A 61 0.52 12.55 -3.36
N PHE A 62 -0.81 12.56 -3.51
CA PHE A 62 -1.45 13.42 -4.50
C PHE A 62 -1.28 14.90 -4.22
N ALA A 63 -1.34 15.34 -2.96
CA ALA A 63 -1.06 16.73 -2.61
C ALA A 63 0.36 17.13 -3.04
N ARG A 64 1.35 16.26 -2.82
CA ARG A 64 2.75 16.51 -3.18
C ARG A 64 3.00 16.59 -4.69
N TYR A 65 2.33 15.76 -5.49
CA TYR A 65 2.64 15.61 -6.91
C TYR A 65 1.60 16.21 -7.88
N LEU A 66 0.38 16.49 -7.41
CA LEU A 66 -0.74 17.00 -8.23
C LEU A 66 -1.39 18.27 -7.66
N GLY A 67 -1.08 18.68 -6.42
CA GLY A 67 -1.77 19.76 -5.69
C GLY A 67 -1.28 21.17 -5.99
N GLY A 68 -1.15 21.54 -7.28
CA GLY A 68 -0.72 22.87 -7.71
C GLY A 68 -1.50 24.04 -7.12
#